data_AF-A0A1V3QK50-F1
#
_entry.id   AF-A0A1V3QK50-F1
#
_cell.length_a   1.000
_cell.length_b   1.000
_cell.length_c   1.000
_cell.angle_alpha   90.00
_cell.angle_beta   90.00
_cell.angle_gamma   90.00
#
_symmetry.space_group_name_H-M   'P 1'
#
loop_
_entity.id
_entity.type
_entity.pdbx_description
1 polymer ?
#
loop_
_entity_poly.entity_id
_entity_poly.type
_entity_poly.pdbx_seq_one_letter_code
_entity_poly.pdbx_strand_id
1 'polypeptide(L)'
;MPHRFPTIAAALIATVLLGGCHSAKVLIPPNLRPPSEDSADVLKTAKQQLQQATPCCSSFADFSYGSMLPWQPQKFTLGSGSMVANLNGVHSYFLAFRLPTGVKLPYRVAVKSELIGRWLHSSYLFAPTVVLLDEGFQPIHTEDIELCEHMGWSDETTGAFGNLKIDDDKARYLLVYSSAAQQTGKTYWEQSPASVSNTTAATLQMNSKGSFSIPHGPDGTLWVGMMNKTYAKAVDNAICKKAKPGDGVLNTLRTALPLPWNASNASSNGTTGNAGKTSDGGNSTSGSP
;
A
#
# COMPACT_ATOMS: atom_id res chain seq x y z
N MET A 1 78.90 -10.48 -13.04
CA MET A 1 77.88 -9.44 -12.80
C MET A 1 76.60 -10.09 -12.26
N PRO A 2 76.39 -10.08 -10.93
CA PRO A 2 75.35 -10.86 -10.26
C PRO A 2 74.17 -9.96 -9.84
N HIS A 3 73.27 -9.61 -10.77
CA HIS A 3 72.10 -8.78 -10.47
C HIS A 3 70.79 -9.30 -11.10
N ARG A 4 70.64 -10.63 -11.27
CA ARG A 4 69.42 -11.22 -11.87
C ARG A 4 68.45 -11.88 -10.88
N PHE A 5 68.84 -12.03 -9.62
CA PHE A 5 67.96 -12.59 -8.57
C PHE A 5 67.10 -11.58 -7.80
N PRO A 6 67.50 -10.32 -7.53
CA PRO A 6 66.66 -9.42 -6.73
C PRO A 6 65.47 -8.84 -7.51
N THR A 7 65.53 -8.84 -8.85
CA THR A 7 64.46 -8.31 -9.71
C THR A 7 63.26 -9.25 -9.87
N ILE A 8 63.46 -10.57 -9.75
CA ILE A 8 62.37 -11.55 -9.86
C ILE A 8 61.55 -11.61 -8.57
N ALA A 9 62.20 -11.46 -7.41
CA ALA A 9 61.51 -11.43 -6.11
C ALA A 9 60.60 -10.18 -5.96
N ALA A 10 61.03 -9.03 -6.48
CA ALA A 10 60.24 -7.80 -6.43
C ALA A 10 58.95 -7.86 -7.29
N ALA A 11 59.00 -8.55 -8.43
CA ALA A 11 57.84 -8.70 -9.32
C ALA A 11 56.75 -9.62 -8.72
N LEU A 12 57.13 -10.68 -8.02
CA LEU A 12 56.19 -11.61 -7.38
C LEU A 12 55.46 -10.99 -6.18
N ILE A 13 56.14 -10.12 -5.43
CA ILE A 13 55.54 -9.39 -4.29
C ILE A 13 54.51 -8.36 -4.78
N ALA A 14 54.77 -7.69 -5.91
CA ALA A 14 53.83 -6.74 -6.50
C ALA A 14 52.54 -7.43 -6.99
N THR A 15 52.62 -8.63 -7.56
CA THR A 15 51.42 -9.38 -8.00
C THR A 15 50.54 -9.89 -6.86
N VAL A 16 51.11 -10.17 -5.68
CA VAL A 16 50.31 -10.57 -4.50
C VAL A 16 49.58 -9.38 -3.88
N LEU A 17 50.15 -8.18 -3.96
CA LEU A 17 49.51 -6.95 -3.45
C LEU A 17 48.38 -6.42 -4.34
N LEU A 18 48.37 -6.75 -5.64
CA LEU A 18 47.31 -6.34 -6.58
C LEU A 18 46.08 -7.29 -6.59
N GLY A 19 46.19 -8.49 -6.02
CA GLY A 19 45.06 -9.43 -5.90
C GLY A 19 44.06 -9.12 -4.78
N GLY A 20 44.41 -8.22 -3.85
CA GLY A 20 43.61 -7.92 -2.66
C GLY A 20 42.40 -7.01 -2.88
N CYS A 21 42.30 -6.33 -4.03
CA CYS A 21 41.23 -5.34 -4.25
C CYS A 21 39.90 -5.93 -4.74
N HIS A 22 39.84 -7.21 -5.13
CA HIS A 22 38.59 -7.85 -5.54
C HIS A 22 37.75 -8.43 -4.39
N SER A 23 38.31 -8.51 -3.17
CA SER A 23 37.60 -8.99 -1.97
C SER A 23 37.04 -7.88 -1.07
N ALA A 24 37.04 -6.63 -1.53
CA ALA A 24 36.55 -5.46 -0.78
C ALA A 24 35.01 -5.38 -0.61
N LYS A 25 34.28 -6.50 -0.67
CA LYS A 25 32.84 -6.56 -0.34
C LYS A 25 32.56 -6.38 1.17
N VAL A 26 33.61 -6.38 2.01
CA VAL A 26 33.51 -6.40 3.47
C VAL A 26 33.40 -5.00 4.11
N LEU A 27 33.78 -3.92 3.41
CA LEU A 27 33.84 -2.57 4.01
C LEU A 27 32.54 -1.76 3.91
N ILE A 28 31.52 -2.25 3.21
CA ILE A 28 30.20 -1.62 3.19
C ILE A 28 29.44 -2.14 4.41
N PRO A 29 28.92 -1.27 5.30
CA PRO A 29 28.11 -1.71 6.43
C PRO A 29 26.91 -2.54 5.94
N PRO A 30 26.44 -3.55 6.70
CA PRO A 30 25.41 -4.49 6.23
C PRO A 30 24.16 -3.80 5.66
N ASN A 31 23.79 -2.64 6.21
CA ASN A 31 22.66 -1.81 5.80
C ASN A 31 22.83 -1.05 4.47
N LEU A 32 24.01 -1.04 3.86
CA LEU A 32 24.25 -0.42 2.56
C LEU A 32 24.67 -1.42 1.47
N ARG A 33 24.78 -2.71 1.81
CA ARG A 33 25.03 -3.74 0.81
C ARG A 33 23.76 -3.96 -0.03
N PRO A 34 23.87 -4.05 -1.37
CA PRO A 34 22.77 -4.54 -2.19
C PRO A 34 22.40 -5.95 -1.71
N PRO A 35 21.12 -6.35 -1.80
CA PRO A 35 20.69 -7.68 -1.39
C PRO A 35 21.54 -8.75 -2.06
N SER A 36 22.08 -9.67 -1.27
CA SER A 36 22.57 -10.94 -1.78
C SER A 36 21.43 -11.94 -2.03
N GLU A 37 20.24 -11.64 -1.52
CA GLU A 37 19.04 -12.48 -1.60
C GLU A 37 18.11 -11.92 -2.69
N ASP A 38 17.75 -12.77 -3.65
CA ASP A 38 16.70 -12.45 -4.62
C ASP A 38 15.36 -12.43 -3.88
N SER A 39 14.58 -11.39 -4.12
CA SER A 39 13.24 -11.19 -3.55
C SER A 39 12.29 -12.31 -3.95
N ALA A 40 12.48 -12.78 -5.19
CA ALA A 40 11.75 -13.91 -5.71
C ALA A 40 12.01 -15.17 -4.87
N ASP A 41 13.23 -15.33 -4.34
CA ASP A 41 13.59 -16.49 -3.51
C ASP A 41 12.95 -16.42 -2.12
N VAL A 42 12.87 -15.23 -1.50
CA VAL A 42 12.20 -15.06 -0.20
C VAL A 42 10.70 -15.35 -0.32
N LEU A 43 10.02 -14.74 -1.29
CA LEU A 43 8.59 -14.97 -1.52
C LEU A 43 8.31 -16.43 -1.91
N LYS A 44 9.16 -17.04 -2.74
CA LYS A 44 9.05 -18.46 -3.11
C LYS A 44 9.21 -19.36 -1.90
N THR A 45 10.17 -19.08 -1.03
CA THR A 45 10.40 -19.84 0.20
C THR A 45 9.19 -19.74 1.13
N ALA A 46 8.64 -18.54 1.33
CA ALA A 46 7.45 -18.34 2.13
C ALA A 46 6.24 -19.12 1.58
N LYS A 47 6.05 -19.12 0.25
CA LYS A 47 5.00 -19.91 -0.41
C LYS A 47 5.19 -21.41 -0.21
N GLN A 48 6.42 -21.90 -0.34
CA GLN A 48 6.74 -23.31 -0.11
C GLN A 48 6.50 -23.71 1.36
N GLN A 49 6.88 -22.86 2.32
CA GLN A 49 6.64 -23.10 3.73
C GLN A 49 5.14 -23.21 4.05
N LEU A 50 4.31 -22.30 3.53
CA LEU A 50 2.86 -22.38 3.70
C LEU A 50 2.27 -23.65 3.07
N GLN A 51 2.75 -24.05 1.88
CA GLN A 51 2.30 -25.27 1.22
C GLN A 51 2.64 -26.54 2.01
N GLN A 52 3.77 -26.55 2.70
CA GLN A 52 4.23 -27.69 3.52
C GLN A 52 3.62 -27.71 4.92
N ALA A 53 3.05 -26.61 5.39
CA ALA A 53 2.45 -26.52 6.71
C ALA A 53 1.16 -27.37 6.79
N THR A 54 1.00 -28.09 7.90
CA THR A 54 -0.19 -28.92 8.16
C THR A 54 -1.38 -28.04 8.56
N PRO A 55 -2.51 -28.09 7.82
CA PRO A 55 -3.70 -27.34 8.18
C PRO A 55 -4.35 -27.85 9.47
N CYS A 56 -4.83 -26.92 10.29
CA CYS A 56 -5.56 -27.20 11.53
C CYS A 56 -7.06 -27.37 11.33
N CYS A 57 -7.55 -26.84 10.21
CA CYS A 57 -8.91 -26.35 10.08
C CYS A 57 -9.25 -26.27 8.59
N SER A 58 -10.48 -26.66 8.24
CA SER A 58 -10.95 -26.75 6.85
C SER A 58 -12.34 -26.13 6.62
N SER A 59 -13.04 -25.79 7.71
CA SER A 59 -14.34 -25.13 7.71
C SER A 59 -14.35 -23.91 8.64
N PHE A 60 -15.22 -22.94 8.39
CA PHE A 60 -15.36 -21.73 9.20
C PHE A 60 -15.72 -21.99 10.67
N ALA A 61 -16.32 -23.13 10.98
CA ALA A 61 -16.61 -23.55 12.35
C ALA A 61 -15.39 -24.13 13.09
N ASP A 62 -14.33 -24.54 12.38
CA ASP A 62 -13.14 -25.18 12.99
C ASP A 62 -12.20 -24.15 13.65
N PHE A 63 -12.36 -22.86 13.32
CA PHE A 63 -11.48 -21.80 13.79
C PHE A 63 -11.74 -21.45 15.25
N SER A 64 -10.67 -21.12 15.98
CA SER A 64 -10.79 -20.63 17.34
C SER A 64 -11.02 -19.11 17.37
N TYR A 65 -12.27 -18.69 17.61
CA TYR A 65 -12.65 -17.29 17.78
C TYR A 65 -12.50 -16.81 19.24
N GLY A 66 -11.46 -17.28 19.94
CA GLY A 66 -11.23 -16.96 21.35
C GLY A 66 -11.04 -15.46 21.61
N SER A 67 -10.39 -14.76 20.69
CA SER A 67 -9.99 -13.36 20.83
C SER A 67 -11.09 -12.40 20.37
N MET A 68 -11.36 -11.36 21.14
CA MET A 68 -12.18 -10.23 20.69
C MET A 68 -11.42 -9.40 19.65
N LEU A 69 -12.14 -8.84 18.67
CA LEU A 69 -11.58 -7.85 17.77
C LEU A 69 -11.06 -6.66 18.59
N PRO A 70 -9.79 -6.25 18.43
CA PRO A 70 -9.25 -5.11 19.17
C PRO A 70 -10.04 -3.83 18.93
N TRP A 71 -10.25 -3.02 19.98
CA TRP A 71 -10.93 -1.71 19.90
C TRP A 71 -10.16 -0.64 19.11
N GLN A 72 -8.92 -0.94 18.73
CA GLN A 72 -8.09 -0.17 17.81
C GLN A 72 -7.13 -1.12 17.11
N PRO A 73 -6.59 -0.79 15.93
CA PRO A 73 -5.73 -1.72 15.20
C PRO A 73 -4.50 -2.11 15.99
N GLN A 74 -4.26 -3.42 16.11
CA GLN A 74 -3.11 -4.00 16.77
C GLN A 74 -2.31 -4.84 15.78
N LYS A 75 -1.00 -4.93 16.01
CA LYS A 75 -0.05 -5.67 15.17
C LYS A 75 -0.14 -7.17 15.44
N PHE A 76 -0.22 -7.94 14.36
CA PHE A 76 -0.21 -9.41 14.34
C PHE A 76 0.79 -9.88 13.28
N THR A 77 1.57 -10.90 13.61
CA THR A 77 2.49 -11.52 12.66
C THR A 77 1.93 -12.87 12.22
N LEU A 78 1.71 -13.02 10.92
CA LEU A 78 1.31 -14.25 10.26
C LEU A 78 2.54 -14.89 9.61
N GLY A 79 2.80 -16.16 9.89
CA GLY A 79 3.96 -16.88 9.37
C GLY A 79 4.09 -18.27 9.98
N SER A 80 5.29 -18.84 9.99
CA SER A 80 5.54 -20.23 10.43
C SER A 80 5.07 -20.60 11.85
N GLY A 81 4.92 -19.62 12.75
CA GLY A 81 4.36 -19.82 14.10
C GLY A 81 2.84 -19.71 14.19
N SER A 82 2.16 -19.36 13.09
CA SER A 82 0.72 -19.18 13.02
C SER A 82 0.02 -20.46 12.59
N MET A 83 -1.25 -20.60 12.97
CA MET A 83 -2.09 -21.69 12.47
C MET A 83 -2.37 -21.52 10.97
N VAL A 84 -2.53 -22.65 10.27
CA VAL A 84 -2.85 -22.70 8.84
C VAL A 84 -4.22 -23.31 8.66
N ALA A 85 -5.04 -22.69 7.83
CA ALA A 85 -6.29 -23.26 7.35
C ALA A 85 -6.14 -23.75 5.91
N ASN A 86 -6.92 -24.77 5.54
CA ASN A 86 -7.11 -25.18 4.16
C ASN A 86 -8.54 -24.86 3.74
N LEU A 87 -8.70 -23.70 3.10
CA LEU A 87 -9.99 -23.22 2.61
C LEU A 87 -10.07 -23.46 1.12
N ASN A 88 -10.95 -24.36 0.67
CA ASN A 88 -11.14 -24.70 -0.74
C ASN A 88 -9.84 -25.14 -1.45
N GLY A 89 -8.98 -25.90 -0.77
CA GLY A 89 -7.70 -26.37 -1.32
C GLY A 89 -6.57 -25.36 -1.24
N VAL A 90 -6.79 -24.20 -0.62
CA VAL A 90 -5.81 -23.12 -0.47
C VAL A 90 -5.36 -23.04 0.97
N HIS A 91 -4.06 -23.24 1.21
CA HIS A 91 -3.46 -22.99 2.51
C HIS A 91 -3.40 -21.48 2.76
N SER A 92 -3.65 -21.05 3.98
CA SER A 92 -3.41 -19.68 4.43
C SER A 92 -3.19 -19.61 5.93
N TYR A 93 -2.25 -18.77 6.36
CA TYR A 93 -2.25 -18.28 7.74
C TYR A 93 -3.49 -17.41 7.96
N PHE A 94 -3.97 -17.34 9.19
CA PHE A 94 -5.20 -16.61 9.50
C PHE A 94 -5.20 -15.97 10.90
N LEU A 95 -6.10 -15.00 11.06
CA LEU A 95 -6.55 -14.45 12.34
C LEU A 95 -8.06 -14.64 12.44
N ALA A 96 -8.55 -14.99 13.62
CA ALA A 96 -9.96 -15.19 13.90
C ALA A 96 -10.37 -14.38 15.13
N PHE A 97 -11.44 -13.60 15.01
CA PHE A 97 -11.92 -12.71 16.06
C PHE A 97 -13.43 -12.84 16.28
N ARG A 98 -13.85 -12.66 17.54
CA ARG A 98 -15.23 -12.29 17.89
C ARG A 98 -15.43 -10.79 17.67
N LEU A 99 -16.52 -10.43 17.01
CA LEU A 99 -16.94 -9.05 16.87
C LEU A 99 -17.65 -8.57 18.13
N PRO A 100 -17.50 -7.29 18.51
CA PRO A 100 -18.18 -6.74 19.67
C PRO A 100 -19.69 -6.65 19.40
N THR A 101 -20.49 -7.18 20.32
CA THR A 101 -21.95 -7.03 20.31
C THR A 101 -22.34 -5.71 20.98
N GLY A 102 -23.42 -5.07 20.51
CA GLY A 102 -23.93 -3.82 21.09
C GLY A 102 -23.17 -2.54 20.69
N VAL A 103 -22.25 -2.61 19.72
CA VAL A 103 -21.66 -1.42 19.10
C VAL A 103 -22.64 -0.84 18.08
N LYS A 104 -22.71 0.49 17.99
CA LYS A 104 -23.53 1.18 17.00
C LYS A 104 -23.03 0.87 15.59
N LEU A 105 -23.91 0.31 14.76
CA LEU A 105 -23.68 0.12 13.33
C LEU A 105 -23.99 1.41 12.53
N PRO A 106 -23.32 1.63 11.38
CA PRO A 106 -22.17 0.87 10.91
C PRO A 106 -20.88 1.28 11.63
N TYR A 107 -19.95 0.34 11.78
CA TYR A 107 -18.56 0.64 12.14
C TYR A 107 -17.61 0.10 11.07
N ARG A 108 -16.33 0.47 11.14
CA ARG A 108 -15.31 -0.01 10.19
C ARG A 108 -14.24 -0.79 10.95
N VAL A 109 -13.79 -1.88 10.36
CA VAL A 109 -12.58 -2.59 10.75
C VAL A 109 -11.46 -2.10 9.85
N ALA A 110 -10.37 -1.63 10.44
CA ALA A 110 -9.18 -1.25 9.71
C ALA A 110 -8.25 -2.43 9.57
N VAL A 111 -7.63 -2.52 8.40
CA VAL A 111 -6.59 -3.49 8.11
C VAL A 111 -5.39 -2.77 7.52
N LYS A 112 -4.17 -3.07 7.98
CA LYS A 112 -2.94 -2.54 7.39
C LYS A 112 -1.89 -3.62 7.26
N SER A 113 -1.35 -3.79 6.07
CA SER A 113 -0.24 -4.70 5.80
C SER A 113 1.08 -3.94 5.75
N GLU A 114 2.11 -4.49 6.41
CA GLU A 114 3.47 -3.99 6.32
C GLU A 114 4.23 -4.68 5.18
N LEU A 115 5.13 -3.94 4.53
CA LEU A 115 6.03 -4.49 3.52
C LEU A 115 7.01 -5.47 4.17
N ILE A 116 7.18 -6.62 3.52
CA ILE A 116 8.18 -7.62 3.91
C ILE A 116 9.29 -7.58 2.90
N GLY A 117 10.51 -7.36 3.36
CA GLY A 117 11.69 -7.18 2.51
C GLY A 117 12.37 -5.86 2.80
N ARG A 118 13.68 -5.81 2.55
CA ARG A 118 14.52 -4.66 2.90
C ARG A 118 14.47 -3.53 1.87
N TRP A 119 14.12 -3.84 0.63
CA TRP A 119 14.00 -2.85 -0.43
C TRP A 119 12.65 -2.97 -1.08
N LEU A 120 12.12 -1.83 -1.46
CA LEU A 120 10.76 -1.73 -1.94
C LEU A 120 10.51 -2.55 -3.23
N HIS A 121 11.47 -2.59 -4.15
CA HIS A 121 11.40 -3.43 -5.36
C HIS A 121 11.53 -4.93 -5.07
N SER A 122 12.04 -5.27 -3.88
CA SER A 122 12.22 -6.64 -3.39
C SER A 122 11.24 -7.03 -2.29
N SER A 123 10.17 -6.25 -2.12
CA SER A 123 9.18 -6.47 -1.08
C SER A 123 7.93 -7.18 -1.60
N TYR A 124 7.23 -7.82 -0.68
CA TYR A 124 5.86 -8.29 -0.88
C TYR A 124 4.98 -7.91 0.31
N LEU A 125 3.66 -8.09 0.18
CA LEU A 125 2.67 -7.80 1.23
C LEU A 125 1.82 -9.02 1.53
N PHE A 126 1.43 -9.22 2.78
CA PHE A 126 0.27 -10.05 3.08
C PHE A 126 -1.00 -9.32 2.63
N ALA A 127 -1.76 -9.88 1.69
CA ALA A 127 -2.99 -9.25 1.22
C ALA A 127 -4.22 -9.95 1.79
N PRO A 128 -5.07 -9.25 2.57
CA PRO A 128 -6.11 -9.88 3.35
C PRO A 128 -7.40 -10.09 2.55
N THR A 129 -7.98 -11.26 2.73
CA THR A 129 -9.38 -11.59 2.50
C THR A 129 -10.06 -11.64 3.86
N VAL A 130 -11.23 -11.04 3.97
CA VAL A 130 -11.99 -10.99 5.21
C VAL A 130 -13.33 -11.67 5.01
N VAL A 131 -13.73 -12.48 5.99
CA VAL A 131 -15.03 -13.16 6.02
C VAL A 131 -15.76 -12.76 7.29
N LEU A 132 -16.98 -12.26 7.13
CA LEU A 132 -17.90 -12.06 8.23
C LEU A 132 -18.77 -13.29 8.38
N LEU A 133 -18.91 -13.76 9.62
CA LEU A 133 -19.69 -14.94 9.96
C LEU A 133 -20.77 -14.58 10.98
N ASP A 134 -21.90 -15.26 10.90
CA ASP A 134 -22.98 -15.19 11.88
C ASP A 134 -22.74 -16.09 13.11
N GLU A 135 -23.72 -16.19 14.01
CA GLU A 135 -23.64 -17.04 15.21
C GLU A 135 -23.45 -18.53 14.89
N GLY A 136 -23.91 -18.98 13.72
CA GLY A 136 -23.77 -20.35 13.23
C GLY A 136 -22.52 -20.59 12.39
N PHE A 137 -21.56 -19.65 12.42
CA PHE A 137 -20.33 -19.68 11.61
C PHE A 137 -20.61 -19.73 10.10
N GLN A 138 -21.77 -19.24 9.65
CA GLN A 138 -22.09 -19.15 8.22
C GLN A 138 -21.53 -17.84 7.64
N PRO A 139 -20.90 -17.87 6.47
CA PRO A 139 -20.42 -16.67 5.80
C PRO A 139 -21.59 -15.80 5.35
N ILE A 140 -21.65 -14.58 5.87
CA ILE A 140 -22.62 -13.54 5.49
C ILE A 140 -22.01 -12.49 4.57
N HIS A 141 -20.69 -12.31 4.61
CA HIS A 141 -19.94 -11.43 3.70
C HIS A 141 -18.53 -11.96 3.50
N THR A 142 -17.97 -11.80 2.30
CA THR A 142 -16.57 -12.13 2.01
C THR A 142 -16.02 -11.10 1.04
N GLU A 143 -14.85 -10.56 1.35
CA GLU A 143 -14.24 -9.50 0.57
C GLU A 143 -12.71 -9.63 0.56
N ASP A 144 -12.14 -9.60 -0.64
CA ASP A 144 -10.71 -9.36 -0.83
C ASP A 144 -10.47 -7.86 -0.65
N ILE A 145 -9.78 -7.49 0.43
CA ILE A 145 -9.56 -6.09 0.79
C ILE A 145 -8.56 -5.47 -0.20
N GLU A 146 -8.98 -4.40 -0.88
CA GLU A 146 -8.07 -3.56 -1.65
C GLU A 146 -7.12 -2.83 -0.69
N LEU A 147 -5.82 -3.00 -0.92
CA LEU A 147 -4.77 -2.33 -0.17
C LEU A 147 -4.30 -1.11 -0.94
N CYS A 148 -4.21 0.02 -0.25
CA CYS A 148 -3.79 1.30 -0.80
C CYS A 148 -2.61 1.85 0.01
N GLU A 149 -1.61 2.40 -0.66
CA GLU A 149 -0.43 2.92 0.02
C GLU A 149 -0.74 4.21 0.78
N HIS A 150 -0.31 4.28 2.04
CA HIS A 150 -0.20 5.55 2.74
C HIS A 150 1.17 5.65 3.43
N MET A 151 1.85 6.78 3.23
CA MET A 151 3.14 7.09 3.84
C MET A 151 2.94 8.18 4.89
N GLY A 152 2.95 7.78 6.17
CA GLY A 152 2.79 8.66 7.32
C GLY A 152 4.12 8.98 8.01
N TRP A 153 4.03 9.53 9.21
CA TRP A 153 5.19 9.88 10.04
C TRP A 153 5.62 8.77 11.01
N SER A 154 4.83 7.70 11.12
CA SER A 154 5.07 6.59 12.03
C SER A 154 4.77 5.25 11.37
N ASP A 155 5.19 4.16 12.01
CA ASP A 155 4.91 2.80 11.53
C ASP A 155 3.40 2.53 11.49
N GLU A 156 2.62 3.04 12.45
CA GLU A 156 1.15 2.88 12.48
C GLU A 156 0.48 3.54 11.28
N THR A 157 1.09 4.60 10.74
CA THR A 157 0.58 5.43 9.65
C THR A 157 1.29 5.18 8.32
N THR A 158 2.17 4.18 8.26
CA THR A 158 2.89 3.81 7.04
C THR A 158 2.60 2.36 6.66
N GLY A 159 2.27 2.12 5.39
CA GLY A 159 2.00 0.78 4.87
C GLY A 159 0.90 0.74 3.82
N ALA A 160 0.37 -0.47 3.59
CA ALA A 160 -0.77 -0.70 2.72
C ALA A 160 -2.04 -0.80 3.57
N PHE A 161 -2.96 0.16 3.42
CA PHE A 161 -4.17 0.27 4.23
C PHE A 161 -5.40 -0.18 3.45
N GLY A 162 -6.30 -0.85 4.15
CA GLY A 162 -7.62 -1.22 3.69
C GLY A 162 -8.62 -1.16 4.84
N ASN A 163 -9.89 -1.39 4.55
CA ASN A 163 -10.91 -1.43 5.58
C ASN A 163 -12.10 -2.28 5.13
N LEU A 164 -12.87 -2.72 6.12
CA LEU A 164 -14.16 -3.38 5.92
C LEU A 164 -15.23 -2.63 6.71
N LYS A 165 -16.37 -2.35 6.07
CA LYS A 165 -17.55 -1.81 6.75
C LYS A 165 -18.36 -2.98 7.35
N ILE A 166 -18.74 -2.85 8.61
CA ILE A 166 -19.66 -3.76 9.30
C ILE A 166 -20.98 -3.03 9.48
N ASP A 167 -22.02 -3.50 8.80
CA ASP A 167 -23.37 -2.96 8.85
C ASP A 167 -24.46 -4.03 9.03
N ASP A 168 -24.10 -5.31 9.04
CA ASP A 168 -24.99 -6.42 9.35
C ASP A 168 -25.02 -6.71 10.87
N ASP A 169 -26.21 -6.70 11.45
CA ASP A 169 -26.44 -6.96 12.89
C ASP A 169 -26.31 -8.43 13.27
N LYS A 170 -26.22 -9.33 12.30
CA LYS A 170 -25.91 -10.76 12.46
C LYS A 170 -24.42 -11.04 12.48
N ALA A 171 -23.56 -10.08 12.16
CA ALA A 171 -22.12 -10.29 12.19
C ALA A 171 -21.63 -10.58 13.62
N ARG A 172 -20.91 -11.69 13.79
CA ARG A 172 -20.46 -12.18 15.11
C ARG A 172 -19.00 -12.56 15.12
N TYR A 173 -18.49 -13.03 13.99
CA TYR A 173 -17.09 -13.38 13.87
C TYR A 173 -16.48 -12.78 12.61
N LEU A 174 -15.17 -12.54 12.70
CA LEU A 174 -14.34 -12.02 11.64
C LEU A 174 -13.18 -12.99 11.44
N LEU A 175 -13.07 -13.56 10.25
CA LEU A 175 -11.90 -14.30 9.83
C LEU A 175 -11.09 -13.44 8.85
N VAL A 176 -9.79 -13.37 9.05
CA VAL A 176 -8.85 -12.70 8.16
C VAL A 176 -7.80 -13.71 7.71
N TYR A 177 -7.68 -13.92 6.40
CA TYR A 177 -6.70 -14.82 5.79
C TYR A 177 -6.25 -14.22 4.44
N SER A 178 -5.52 -14.96 3.60
CA SER A 178 -5.21 -14.54 2.23
C SER A 178 -5.73 -15.57 1.23
N SER A 179 -6.73 -15.20 0.42
CA SER A 179 -7.28 -16.06 -0.64
C SER A 179 -6.24 -16.38 -1.71
N ALA A 180 -6.49 -17.38 -2.56
CA ALA A 180 -5.61 -17.68 -3.68
C ALA A 180 -5.46 -16.49 -4.65
N ALA A 181 -6.54 -15.73 -4.87
CA ALA A 181 -6.50 -14.51 -5.66
C ALA A 181 -5.59 -13.47 -4.99
N GLN A 182 -5.73 -13.28 -3.68
CA GLN A 182 -4.86 -12.38 -2.95
C GLN A 182 -3.39 -12.84 -2.96
N GLN A 183 -3.07 -14.11 -2.71
CA GLN A 183 -1.68 -14.62 -2.68
C GLN A 183 -0.93 -14.56 -4.03
N THR A 184 -1.66 -14.41 -5.14
CA THR A 184 -1.09 -14.26 -6.49
C THR A 184 -1.22 -12.83 -7.03
N GLY A 185 -1.99 -11.99 -6.33
CA GLY A 185 -2.24 -10.61 -6.66
C GLY A 185 -1.06 -9.69 -6.41
N LYS A 186 -1.30 -8.41 -6.66
CA LYS A 186 -0.34 -7.34 -6.43
C LYS A 186 -1.06 -6.06 -6.04
N THR A 187 -0.40 -5.24 -5.23
CA THR A 187 -0.89 -3.92 -4.80
C THR A 187 -0.15 -2.84 -5.57
N TYR A 188 -0.86 -1.80 -6.00
CA TYR A 188 -0.22 -0.61 -6.58
C TYR A 188 0.56 0.14 -5.49
N TRP A 189 1.76 0.61 -5.82
CA TRP A 189 2.59 1.37 -4.92
C TRP A 189 3.25 2.52 -5.66
N GLU A 190 3.05 3.73 -5.17
CA GLU A 190 3.62 4.97 -5.67
C GLU A 190 4.82 5.37 -4.83
N GLN A 191 6.04 5.22 -5.38
CA GLN A 191 7.17 5.93 -4.77
C GLN A 191 6.88 7.42 -4.89
N SER A 192 6.51 8.05 -3.78
CA SER A 192 6.62 9.51 -3.68
C SER A 192 8.07 9.85 -4.01
N PRO A 193 8.35 10.68 -5.02
CA PRO A 193 9.68 11.21 -5.20
C PRO A 193 9.93 12.13 -4.02
N ALA A 194 10.38 11.57 -2.89
CA ALA A 194 11.01 12.34 -1.85
C ALA A 194 12.28 12.91 -2.49
N SER A 195 12.14 14.11 -3.03
CA SER A 195 13.17 15.08 -3.42
C SER A 195 14.53 14.50 -3.81
N VAL A 196 14.87 14.68 -5.09
CA VAL A 196 16.23 14.62 -5.63
C VAL A 196 17.22 15.34 -4.67
N SER A 197 17.90 14.59 -3.82
CA SER A 197 19.18 15.00 -3.25
C SER A 197 20.27 14.48 -4.18
N ASN A 198 20.69 15.35 -5.10
CA ASN A 198 21.89 15.18 -5.94
C ASN A 198 23.18 15.27 -5.10
N THR A 199 23.27 14.51 -4.01
CA THR A 199 24.49 14.45 -3.21
C THR A 199 24.81 13.02 -2.83
N THR A 200 26.00 12.61 -3.28
CA THR A 200 26.82 11.48 -2.83
C THR A 200 26.39 10.07 -3.24
N ALA A 201 26.90 9.67 -4.42
CA ALA A 201 27.72 8.46 -4.62
C ALA A 201 27.44 7.22 -3.75
N ALA A 202 26.21 6.71 -3.82
CA ALA A 202 25.93 5.28 -3.70
C ALA A 202 24.72 5.01 -4.60
N THR A 203 24.96 4.32 -5.72
CA THR A 203 23.99 3.97 -6.74
C THR A 203 22.93 3.01 -6.18
N LEU A 204 22.00 3.54 -5.42
CA LEU A 204 20.65 3.02 -5.35
C LEU A 204 19.97 3.56 -6.61
N GLN A 205 19.88 2.74 -7.65
CA GLN A 205 19.01 3.02 -8.79
C GLN A 205 17.56 2.96 -8.29
N MET A 206 17.13 3.99 -7.56
CA MET A 206 15.73 4.26 -7.36
C MET A 206 15.21 4.78 -8.69
N ASN A 207 14.22 4.11 -9.25
CA ASN A 207 13.54 4.56 -10.45
C ASN A 207 12.90 5.92 -10.15
N SER A 208 13.55 7.00 -10.58
CA SER A 208 13.09 8.38 -10.39
C SER A 208 11.75 8.71 -11.06
N LYS A 209 11.15 7.72 -11.72
CA LYS A 209 9.81 7.73 -12.31
C LYS A 209 9.25 6.31 -12.21
N GLY A 210 8.18 6.12 -11.46
CA GLY A 210 7.34 4.94 -11.66
C GLY A 210 6.73 4.42 -10.38
N SER A 211 5.43 4.56 -10.31
CA SER A 211 4.61 3.56 -9.65
C SER A 211 5.04 2.15 -10.06
N PHE A 212 5.03 1.22 -9.12
CA PHE A 212 5.33 -0.19 -9.35
C PHE A 212 4.31 -1.01 -8.56
N SER A 213 4.34 -2.33 -8.74
CA SER A 213 3.32 -3.20 -8.17
C SER A 213 3.97 -4.19 -7.23
N ILE A 214 3.60 -4.11 -5.95
CA ILE A 214 4.12 -4.95 -4.89
C ILE A 214 3.42 -6.32 -4.97
N PRO A 215 4.14 -7.42 -5.21
CA PRO A 215 3.53 -8.74 -5.19
C PRO A 215 2.96 -9.06 -3.81
N HIS A 216 1.92 -9.86 -3.77
CA HIS A 216 1.41 -10.40 -2.53
C HIS A 216 2.12 -11.70 -2.15
N GLY A 217 2.14 -11.98 -0.85
CA GLY A 217 2.70 -13.19 -0.28
C GLY A 217 1.81 -13.80 0.80
N PRO A 218 2.18 -15.02 1.22
CA PRO A 218 1.37 -15.85 2.11
C PRO A 218 1.43 -15.44 3.59
N ASP A 219 2.50 -14.77 3.99
CA ASP A 219 2.85 -14.39 5.35
C ASP A 219 3.12 -12.88 5.44
N GLY A 220 3.25 -12.37 6.67
CA GLY A 220 3.52 -10.97 6.91
C GLY A 220 3.05 -10.41 8.22
N THR A 221 3.28 -9.11 8.40
CA THR A 221 2.70 -8.36 9.51
C THR A 221 1.42 -7.66 9.06
N LEU A 222 0.35 -7.89 9.80
CA LEU A 222 -0.96 -7.29 9.61
C LEU A 222 -1.39 -6.52 10.86
N TRP A 223 -1.98 -5.36 10.70
CA TRP A 223 -2.67 -4.66 11.77
C TRP A 223 -4.16 -4.79 11.58
N VAL A 224 -4.88 -5.22 12.61
CA VAL A 224 -6.33 -5.44 12.54
C VAL A 224 -7.00 -4.91 13.80
N GLY A 225 -8.16 -4.25 13.64
CA GLY A 225 -8.99 -3.81 14.76
C GLY A 225 -10.07 -2.83 14.32
N MET A 226 -10.91 -2.40 15.26
CA MET A 226 -11.89 -1.34 15.05
C MET A 226 -11.17 -0.07 14.59
N MET A 227 -11.66 0.56 13.53
CA MET A 227 -11.00 1.72 12.93
C MET A 227 -11.10 2.94 13.85
N ASN A 228 -9.94 3.47 14.24
CA ASN A 228 -9.83 4.73 14.96
C ASN A 228 -9.63 5.91 13.99
N LYS A 229 -9.62 7.15 14.51
CA LYS A 229 -9.46 8.36 13.70
C LYS A 229 -8.13 8.41 12.93
N THR A 230 -7.06 7.86 13.50
CA THR A 230 -5.73 7.84 12.87
C THR A 230 -5.75 6.96 11.62
N TYR A 231 -6.26 5.74 11.73
CA TYR A 231 -6.39 4.82 10.60
C TYR A 231 -7.41 5.32 9.57
N ALA A 232 -8.51 5.93 10.00
CA ALA A 232 -9.47 6.55 9.09
C ALA A 232 -8.79 7.57 8.17
N LYS A 233 -8.00 8.48 8.74
CA LYS A 233 -7.22 9.45 7.95
C LYS A 233 -6.22 8.79 7.02
N ALA A 234 -5.54 7.73 7.47
CA ALA A 234 -4.58 7.02 6.62
C ALA A 234 -5.29 6.40 5.40
N VAL A 235 -6.41 5.72 5.62
CA VAL A 235 -7.23 5.14 4.54
C VAL A 235 -7.77 6.22 3.60
N ASP A 236 -8.29 7.33 4.13
CA ASP A 236 -8.88 8.40 3.32
C ASP A 236 -7.83 9.13 2.46
N ASN A 237 -6.55 9.08 2.84
CA ASN A 237 -5.43 9.68 2.12
C ASN A 237 -4.54 8.64 1.43
N ALA A 238 -4.99 7.39 1.33
CA ALA A 238 -4.20 6.32 0.70
C ALA A 238 -4.31 6.36 -0.83
N ILE A 239 -3.25 5.94 -1.51
CA ILE A 239 -3.14 5.89 -2.96
C ILE A 239 -3.33 4.45 -3.43
N CYS A 240 -4.48 4.16 -4.02
CA CYS A 240 -4.83 2.80 -4.49
C CYS A 240 -4.41 2.54 -5.93
N LYS A 241 -4.18 3.59 -6.72
CA LYS A 241 -3.90 3.50 -8.15
C LYS A 241 -3.22 4.75 -8.66
N LYS A 242 -2.59 4.61 -9.83
CA LYS A 242 -1.97 5.74 -10.53
C LYS A 242 -2.97 6.86 -10.74
N ALA A 243 -2.60 8.06 -10.32
CA ALA A 243 -3.37 9.25 -10.61
C ALA A 243 -3.58 9.38 -12.13
N LYS A 244 -4.81 9.73 -12.54
CA LYS A 244 -5.06 10.07 -13.94
C LYS A 244 -4.19 11.27 -14.30
N PRO A 245 -3.57 11.31 -15.49
CA PRO A 245 -2.86 12.50 -15.95
C PRO A 245 -3.82 13.70 -15.87
N GLY A 246 -3.50 14.66 -15.01
CA GLY A 246 -4.22 15.93 -14.95
C GLY A 246 -3.61 16.94 -15.90
N ASP A 247 -4.34 17.99 -16.24
CA ASP A 247 -3.87 19.08 -17.12
C ASP A 247 -2.78 19.98 -16.48
N GLY A 248 -2.22 19.56 -15.36
CA GLY A 248 -1.25 20.32 -14.56
C GLY A 248 -1.91 21.35 -13.65
N VAL A 249 -1.29 21.56 -12.48
CA VAL A 249 -1.76 22.49 -11.44
C VAL A 249 -1.95 23.91 -11.98
N LEU A 250 -1.12 24.34 -12.94
CA LEU A 250 -1.23 25.66 -13.57
C LEU A 250 -2.50 25.82 -14.41
N ASN A 251 -3.00 24.75 -15.03
CA ASN A 251 -4.23 24.80 -15.81
C ASN A 251 -5.46 24.83 -14.88
N THR A 252 -5.41 24.06 -13.79
CA THR A 252 -6.43 24.09 -12.73
C THR A 252 -6.45 25.44 -12.00
N LEU A 253 -5.31 26.06 -11.73
CA LEU A 253 -5.24 27.39 -11.11
C LEU A 253 -5.75 28.50 -12.04
N ARG A 254 -5.47 28.42 -13.34
CA ARG A 254 -5.98 29.36 -14.35
C ARG A 254 -7.51 29.32 -14.48
N THR A 255 -8.12 28.18 -14.24
CA THR A 255 -9.57 27.99 -14.35
C THR A 255 -10.30 28.23 -13.04
N ALA A 256 -9.64 28.00 -11.89
CA ALA A 256 -10.22 28.21 -10.57
C ALA A 256 -10.09 29.65 -10.03
N LEU A 257 -9.16 30.45 -10.55
CA LEU A 257 -9.01 31.86 -10.18
C LEU A 257 -9.64 32.76 -11.25
N PRO A 258 -10.73 33.48 -10.95
CA PRO A 258 -11.21 34.54 -11.84
C PRO A 258 -10.15 35.65 -11.86
N LEU A 259 -9.39 35.75 -12.95
CA LEU A 259 -8.42 36.82 -13.14
C LEU A 259 -9.17 38.15 -13.32
N PRO A 260 -9.01 39.14 -12.41
CA PRO A 260 -9.76 40.39 -12.44
C PRO A 260 -9.05 41.40 -13.35
N TRP A 261 -8.92 41.11 -14.64
CA TRP A 261 -8.40 42.07 -15.60
C TRP A 261 -8.70 41.64 -17.04
N ASN A 262 -9.98 41.54 -17.35
CA ASN A 262 -10.40 41.68 -18.75
C ASN A 262 -11.76 42.40 -18.82
N ALA A 263 -11.78 43.62 -18.28
CA ALA A 263 -12.87 44.56 -18.47
C ALA A 263 -12.28 45.97 -18.61
N SER A 264 -11.73 46.25 -19.80
CA SER A 264 -11.67 47.61 -20.37
C SER A 264 -10.90 47.56 -21.70
N ASN A 265 -11.64 47.45 -22.80
CA ASN A 265 -11.38 48.23 -24.00
C ASN A 265 -12.55 48.08 -24.96
N ALA A 266 -13.64 48.77 -24.64
CA ALA A 266 -14.66 49.14 -25.61
C ALA A 266 -15.38 50.40 -25.11
N SER A 267 -14.82 51.58 -25.40
CA SER A 267 -15.58 52.72 -25.91
C SER A 267 -14.70 53.98 -26.06
N SER A 268 -14.60 54.49 -27.28
CA SER A 268 -15.01 55.87 -27.60
C SER A 268 -14.78 56.15 -29.09
N ASN A 269 -15.87 56.19 -29.86
CA ASN A 269 -16.33 57.37 -30.60
C ASN A 269 -17.27 56.99 -31.75
N GLY A 270 -18.38 57.72 -31.88
CA GLY A 270 -18.99 57.97 -33.19
C GLY A 270 -20.50 57.72 -33.36
N THR A 271 -21.32 58.59 -32.75
CA THR A 271 -22.40 59.35 -33.43
C THR A 271 -23.64 58.65 -34.05
N THR A 272 -24.82 59.18 -33.66
CA THR A 272 -26.16 59.19 -34.33
C THR A 272 -26.89 57.86 -34.56
N GLY A 273 -28.17 57.67 -34.27
CA GLY A 273 -29.22 58.52 -33.72
C GLY A 273 -30.57 57.80 -33.81
N ASN A 274 -31.53 58.33 -33.06
CA ASN A 274 -32.98 58.30 -33.29
C ASN A 274 -33.83 57.07 -32.88
N ALA A 275 -34.87 57.40 -32.06
CA ALA A 275 -36.22 56.84 -31.93
C ALA A 275 -36.40 55.32 -31.75
N GLY A 276 -37.16 54.79 -30.80
CA GLY A 276 -38.18 55.34 -29.91
C GLY A 276 -39.06 54.19 -29.39
N LYS A 277 -39.91 54.49 -28.40
CA LYS A 277 -41.00 53.68 -27.80
C LYS A 277 -40.60 52.44 -26.98
N THR A 278 -40.69 52.48 -25.65
CA THR A 278 -41.87 52.18 -24.79
C THR A 278 -42.70 50.96 -25.22
N SER A 279 -42.63 49.89 -24.42
CA SER A 279 -43.72 49.34 -23.57
C SER A 279 -43.29 47.92 -23.15
N ASP A 280 -42.97 47.63 -21.89
CA ASP A 280 -43.88 47.44 -20.74
C ASP A 280 -44.67 46.12 -20.80
N GLY A 281 -44.64 45.33 -19.71
CA GLY A 281 -45.71 44.36 -19.40
C GLY A 281 -45.34 42.89 -19.14
N GLY A 282 -45.42 42.50 -17.85
CA GLY A 282 -46.03 41.24 -17.35
C GLY A 282 -45.12 40.01 -17.31
N ASN A 283 -44.64 39.51 -16.16
CA ASN A 283 -45.33 38.95 -14.98
C ASN A 283 -46.28 37.79 -15.29
N SER A 284 -45.94 36.57 -14.85
CA SER A 284 -46.86 35.71 -14.09
C SER A 284 -46.21 34.39 -13.65
N THR A 285 -46.44 34.10 -12.38
CA THR A 285 -46.14 32.92 -11.57
C THR A 285 -47.19 31.80 -11.72
N SER A 286 -46.90 30.66 -11.08
CA SER A 286 -47.79 29.54 -10.67
C SER A 286 -48.23 28.57 -11.78
N GLY A 287 -48.41 27.26 -11.56
CA GLY A 287 -48.31 26.38 -10.40
C GLY A 287 -48.66 24.94 -10.86
N SER A 288 -48.28 23.98 -10.03
CA SER A 288 -48.59 22.53 -9.95
C SER A 288 -49.98 22.06 -10.43
N PRO A 289 -50.23 20.74 -10.63
CA PRO A 289 -49.67 19.55 -9.95
C PRO A 289 -48.68 18.70 -10.76
#